data_AF-A0A2U3QF40-F1
#
_entry.id   AF-A0A2U3QF40-F1
#
_cell.length_a   1.000
_cell.length_b   1.000
_cell.length_c   1.000
_cell.angle_alpha   90.00
_cell.angle_beta   90.00
_cell.angle_gamma   90.00
#
_symmetry.space_group_name_H-M   'P 1'
#
loop_
_entity.id
_entity.type
_entity.pdbx_description
1 polymer ?
#
loop_
_entity_poly.entity_id
_entity_poly.type
_entity_poly.pdbx_seq_one_letter_code
_entity_poly.pdbx_strand_id
1 'polypeptide(L)'
;MLGLLNRLREMRHLKVEGLMTIPPFFDDPERVRPYFRELRAIRDHAETMGFSLRELSMGMSHDFEVAVEEGATMVRVGTAIFGERKKEAA
;
A
#
# COMPACT_ATOMS: atom_id res chain seq x y z
N MET A 1 0.04 -10.98 11.88
CA MET A 1 -0.46 -9.59 11.77
C MET A 1 -0.92 -9.01 13.12
N LEU A 2 -1.92 -9.61 13.79
CA LEU A 2 -2.50 -9.02 15.00
C LEU A 2 -1.55 -8.89 16.19
N GLY A 3 -0.67 -9.87 16.42
CA GLY A 3 0.36 -9.77 17.45
C GLY A 3 1.27 -8.56 17.25
N LEU A 4 1.61 -8.23 16.00
CA LEU A 4 2.40 -7.04 15.67
C LEU A 4 1.63 -5.75 15.97
N LEU A 5 0.38 -5.65 15.52
CA LEU A 5 -0.44 -4.45 15.76
C LEU A 5 -0.68 -4.21 17.26
N ASN A 6 -0.90 -5.26 18.05
CA ASN A 6 -1.00 -5.14 19.50
C ASN A 6 0.29 -4.63 20.12
N ARG A 7 1.45 -5.14 19.69
CA ARG A 7 2.76 -4.67 20.18
C ARG A 7 3.03 -3.21 19.81
N LEU A 8 2.65 -2.80 18.60
CA LEU A 8 2.78 -1.41 18.15
C LEU A 8 1.86 -0.46 18.93
N ARG A 9 0.69 -0.93 19.37
CA ARG A 9 -0.24 -0.15 20.21
C ARG A 9 0.38 0.24 21.57
N GLU A 10 1.34 -0.54 22.07
CA GLU A 10 2.08 -0.25 23.31
C GLU A 10 3.16 0.84 23.12
N MET A 11 3.52 1.17 21.87
CA MET A 11 4.60 2.11 21.56
C MET A 11 4.09 3.55 21.52
N ARG A 12 4.21 4.27 22.64
CA ARG A 12 3.65 5.63 22.84
C ARG A 12 4.16 6.72 21.88
N HIS A 13 5.27 6.49 21.20
CA HIS A 13 5.86 7.45 20.25
C HIS A 13 5.62 7.08 18.79
N LEU A 14 4.89 5.99 18.53
CA LEU A 14 4.50 5.59 17.19
C LEU A 14 2.99 5.68 17.04
N LYS A 15 2.55 6.12 15.87
CA LYS A 15 1.15 6.08 15.47
C LYS A 15 1.04 5.24 14.21
N VAL A 16 0.32 4.12 14.31
CA VAL A 16 0.06 3.24 13.16
C VAL A 16 -1.09 3.85 12.38
N GLU A 17 -0.80 4.44 11.22
CA GLU A 17 -1.82 5.11 10.39
C GLU A 17 -2.46 4.17 9.36
N GLY A 18 -1.82 3.06 9.01
CA GLY A 18 -2.32 2.21 7.92
C GLY A 18 -1.40 1.07 7.54
N LEU A 19 -1.67 0.50 6.37
CA LEU A 19 -0.92 -0.61 5.79
C LEU A 19 -0.30 -0.20 4.45
N MET A 20 0.73 -0.94 4.03
CA MET A 20 1.44 -0.71 2.78
C MET A 20 1.78 -2.05 2.12
N THR A 21 1.68 -2.12 0.80
CA THR A 21 2.18 -3.27 0.02
C THR A 21 2.83 -2.87 -1.29
N ILE A 22 3.74 -3.73 -1.75
CA ILE A 22 4.36 -3.71 -3.07
C ILE A 22 4.20 -5.11 -3.66
N PRO A 23 3.26 -5.32 -4.60
CA PRO A 23 3.09 -6.59 -5.30
C PRO A 23 4.30 -6.91 -6.19
N PRO A 24 4.44 -8.16 -6.65
CA PRO A 24 5.32 -8.49 -7.76
C PRO A 24 4.99 -7.65 -8.99
N PHE A 25 6.00 -7.34 -9.79
CA PHE A 25 5.78 -6.67 -11.07
C PHE A 25 5.09 -7.62 -12.06
N PHE A 26 4.06 -7.12 -12.73
CA PHE A 26 3.39 -7.81 -13.83
C PHE A 26 3.23 -6.83 -14.99
N ASP A 27 3.38 -7.33 -16.23
CA ASP A 27 3.13 -6.52 -17.42
C ASP A 27 1.67 -6.05 -17.49
N ASP A 28 0.75 -6.92 -17.07
CA ASP A 28 -0.68 -6.62 -16.92
C ASP A 28 -0.98 -6.12 -15.49
N PRO A 29 -1.38 -4.85 -15.31
CA PRO A 29 -1.74 -4.29 -14.00
C PRO A 29 -2.88 -5.04 -13.30
N GLU A 30 -3.81 -5.67 -14.03
CA GLU A 30 -4.92 -6.38 -13.38
C GLU A 30 -4.44 -7.54 -12.50
N ARG A 31 -3.26 -8.09 -12.79
CA ARG A 31 -2.66 -9.17 -12.00
C ARG A 31 -2.25 -8.73 -10.59
N VAL A 32 -2.14 -7.43 -10.32
CA VAL A 32 -1.89 -6.94 -8.95
C VAL A 32 -3.16 -6.83 -8.11
N ARG A 33 -4.35 -6.82 -8.72
CA ARG A 33 -5.63 -6.62 -8.03
C ARG A 33 -5.84 -7.54 -6.82
N PRO A 34 -5.54 -8.86 -6.87
CA PRO A 34 -5.70 -9.74 -5.71
C PRO A 34 -4.90 -9.28 -4.49
N TYR A 35 -3.72 -8.70 -4.68
CA TYR A 35 -2.85 -8.22 -3.61
C TYR A 35 -3.40 -6.96 -2.94
N PHE A 36 -3.93 -6.02 -3.73
CA PHE A 36 -4.55 -4.81 -3.20
C PHE A 36 -5.86 -5.13 -2.46
N ARG A 37 -6.66 -6.03 -3.02
CA ARG A 37 -7.87 -6.53 -2.37
C ARG A 37 -7.57 -7.22 -1.04
N GLU A 38 -6.52 -8.02 -0.98
CA GLU A 38 -6.08 -8.68 0.25
C GLU A 38 -5.60 -7.66 1.29
N LEU A 39 -4.82 -6.64 0.90
CA LEU A 39 -4.38 -5.58 1.80
C LEU A 39 -5.58 -4.86 2.44
N ARG A 40 -6.58 -4.51 1.61
CA ARG A 40 -7.83 -3.92 2.10
C ARG A 40 -8.57 -4.86 3.04
N ALA A 41 -8.71 -6.14 2.72
CA ALA A 41 -9.37 -7.11 3.59
C ALA A 41 -8.65 -7.24 4.96
N ILE A 42 -7.32 -7.21 4.98
CA ILE A 42 -6.53 -7.21 6.21
C ILE A 42 -6.81 -5.94 7.03
N ARG A 43 -6.86 -4.77 6.37
CA ARG A 43 -7.20 -3.49 7.01
C ARG A 43 -8.60 -3.55 7.62
N ASP A 44 -9.60 -3.91 6.83
CA ASP A 44 -11.01 -3.98 7.23
C ASP A 44 -11.17 -4.95 8.41
N HIS A 45 -10.48 -6.10 8.40
CA HIS A 45 -10.48 -7.03 9.53
C HIS A 45 -9.84 -6.43 10.79
N ALA A 46 -8.72 -5.71 10.66
CA ALA A 46 -8.10 -5.02 11.79
C ALA A 46 -9.03 -3.96 12.42
N GLU A 47 -9.83 -3.26 11.61
CA GLU A 47 -10.82 -2.29 12.10
C GLU A 47 -11.89 -2.95 12.98
N THR A 48 -12.34 -4.17 12.65
CA THR A 48 -13.32 -4.90 13.50
C THR A 48 -12.76 -5.29 14.88
N MET A 49 -11.43 -5.24 15.04
CA MET A 49 -10.72 -5.48 16.31
C MET A 49 -10.28 -4.19 17.00
N GLY A 50 -10.82 -3.04 16.57
CA GLY A 50 -10.61 -1.75 17.21
C GLY A 50 -9.30 -1.06 16.85
N PHE A 51 -8.62 -1.47 15.78
CA PHE A 51 -7.53 -0.68 15.20
C PHE A 51 -8.10 0.40 14.28
N SER A 52 -7.49 1.59 14.25
CA SER A 52 -7.84 2.64 13.31
C SER A 52 -6.74 2.76 12.25
N LEU A 53 -6.88 2.02 11.15
CA LEU A 53 -5.91 1.98 10.04
C LEU A 53 -6.48 2.73 8.84
N ARG A 54 -6.26 4.04 8.80
CA ARG A 54 -6.84 4.95 7.80
C ARG A 54 -6.25 4.79 6.41
N GLU A 55 -4.95 4.48 6.35
CA GLU A 55 -4.21 4.53 5.10
C GLU A 55 -4.03 3.15 4.46
N LEU A 56 -4.23 3.08 3.15
CA LEU A 56 -3.81 1.99 2.27
C LEU A 56 -2.80 2.57 1.26
N SER A 57 -1.53 2.45 1.61
CA SER A 57 -0.44 2.85 0.72
C SER A 57 -0.14 1.73 -0.26
N MET A 58 -0.71 1.83 -1.47
CA MET A 58 -0.55 0.83 -2.53
C MET A 58 -0.76 1.48 -3.90
N GLY A 59 -0.15 0.91 -4.94
CA GLY A 59 -0.11 1.52 -6.27
C GLY A 59 1.14 2.36 -6.52
N MET A 60 1.75 2.14 -7.68
CA MET A 60 2.90 2.83 -8.25
C MET A 60 2.56 3.25 -9.69
N SER A 61 3.50 3.87 -10.41
CA SER A 61 3.25 4.44 -11.75
C SER A 61 2.56 3.50 -12.76
N HIS A 62 2.73 2.17 -12.63
CA HIS A 62 2.19 1.18 -13.56
C HIS A 62 0.81 0.64 -13.16
N ASP A 63 0.45 0.71 -11.88
CA ASP A 63 -0.69 -0.03 -11.32
C ASP A 63 -1.56 0.81 -10.36
N PHE A 64 -1.34 2.13 -10.30
CA PHE A 64 -2.08 3.01 -9.39
C PHE A 64 -3.58 3.08 -9.69
N GLU A 65 -4.01 2.88 -10.94
CA GLU A 65 -5.44 2.88 -11.29
C GLU A 65 -6.17 1.71 -10.61
N VAL A 66 -5.63 0.49 -10.74
CA VAL A 66 -6.12 -0.71 -10.06
C VAL A 66 -6.07 -0.52 -8.53
N ALA A 67 -5.02 0.11 -8.02
CA ALA A 67 -4.91 0.41 -6.59
C ALA A 67 -6.02 1.33 -6.09
N VAL A 68 -6.35 2.39 -6.83
CA VAL A 68 -7.43 3.33 -6.50
C VAL A 68 -8.79 2.63 -6.50
N GLU A 69 -9.07 1.78 -7.49
CA GLU A 69 -10.29 0.99 -7.54
C GLU A 69 -10.45 0.04 -6.34
N GLU A 70 -9.35 -0.52 -5.85
CA GLU A 70 -9.33 -1.38 -4.66
C GLU A 70 -9.27 -0.60 -3.33
N GLY A 71 -9.30 0.74 -3.38
CA GLY A 71 -9.43 1.62 -2.22
C GLY A 71 -8.12 2.18 -1.66
N ALA A 72 -7.08 2.32 -2.49
CA ALA A 72 -5.86 3.03 -2.08
C ALA A 72 -6.17 4.46 -1.65
N THR A 73 -5.59 4.87 -0.52
CA THR A 73 -5.64 6.27 -0.04
C THR A 73 -4.35 7.03 -0.36
N MET A 74 -3.27 6.29 -0.65
CA MET A 74 -1.97 6.83 -0.97
C MET A 74 -1.31 6.02 -2.09
N VAL A 75 -1.16 6.63 -3.26
CA VAL A 75 -0.41 6.08 -4.39
C VAL A 75 1.00 6.67 -4.44
N ARG A 76 1.97 5.91 -4.97
CA ARG A 76 3.40 6.27 -4.99
C ARG A 76 3.89 6.40 -6.43
N VAL A 77 3.62 7.54 -7.05
CA VAL A 77 3.90 7.75 -8.48
C VAL A 77 5.27 8.40 -8.68
N GLY A 78 6.13 7.74 -9.45
CA GLY A 78 7.50 8.18 -9.74
C GLY A 78 7.69 8.45 -11.23
N THR A 79 7.99 7.41 -12.01
CA THR A 79 8.22 7.48 -13.47
C THR A 79 7.13 8.21 -14.24
N ALA A 80 5.85 8.06 -13.88
CA ALA A 80 4.78 8.78 -14.59
C ALA A 80 4.78 10.30 -14.32
N ILE A 81 5.37 10.76 -13.22
CA ILE A 81 5.54 12.20 -12.93
C ILE A 81 6.88 12.72 -13.46
N PHE A 82 7.97 11.99 -13.22
CA PHE A 82 9.34 12.48 -13.44
C PHE A 82 10.01 11.93 -14.71
N GLY A 83 9.40 10.96 -15.38
CA GLY A 83 10.00 10.22 -16.48
C GLY A 83 11.05 9.20 -16.03
N GLU A 84 11.68 8.56 -17.02
CA GLU A 84 12.79 7.63 -16.79
C GLU A 84 14.02 8.32 -16.19
N ARG A 85 14.73 7.60 -15.32
CA ARG A 85 15.99 8.12 -14.75
C ARG A 85 17.03 8.24 -15.87
N LYS A 86 17.45 9.46 -16.17
CA LYS A 86 18.61 9.69 -17.05
C LYS A 86 19.84 9.06 -16.39
N LYS A 87 20.48 8.10 -17.05
CA LYS A 87 21.81 7.65 -16.67
C LYS A 87 22.80 8.70 -17.18
N GLU A 88 23.50 9.37 -16.28
CA GLU A 88 24.68 10.13 -16.67
C GLU A 88 25.72 9.15 -17.22
N ALA A 89 26.36 9.53 -18.33
CA ALA A 89 27.48 8.76 -18.84
C ALA A 89 28.60 8.80 -17.81
N ALA A 90 29.08 7.61 -17.41
CA ALA A 90 30.22 7.47 -16.51
C ALA A 90 31.51 8.00 -17.15
#